data_AF-A0A1Z3N2H2-F1
#
_entry.id   AF-A0A1Z3N2H2-F1
#
_cell.length_a   1.000
_cell.length_b   1.000
_cell.length_c   1.000
_cell.angle_alpha   90.00
_cell.angle_beta   90.00
_cell.angle_gamma   90.00
#
_symmetry.space_group_name_H-M   'P 1'
#
loop_
_entity.id
_entity.type
_entity.pdbx_description
1 polymer ?
#
loop_
_entity_poly.entity_id
_entity_poly.type
_entity_poly.pdbx_seq_one_letter_code
_entity_poly.pdbx_strand_id
1 'polypeptide(L)'
;MTSPAFAVEETTPQNMTCQEFMDMNPKSMTPVAFWVVNRNTDFSGGDYVDWHEVETVSVPKMLQECHKNPAAKLGDLSAVIKK
;
A
#
# COMPACT_ATOMS: atom_id res chain seq x y z
N MET A 1 -37.41 -7.77 11.00
CA MET A 1 -36.25 -8.44 10.38
C MET A 1 -35.21 -7.36 10.16
N THR A 2 -34.26 -7.24 11.07
CA THR A 2 -33.16 -6.26 10.99
C THR A 2 -32.11 -6.85 10.06
N SER A 3 -31.99 -6.31 8.84
CA SER A 3 -30.91 -6.65 7.92
C SER A 3 -29.56 -6.39 8.59
N PRO A 4 -28.57 -7.31 8.50
CA PRO A 4 -27.22 -6.96 8.91
C PRO A 4 -26.73 -5.89 7.94
N ALA A 5 -26.42 -4.70 8.47
CA ALA A 5 -25.58 -3.78 7.73
C ALA A 5 -24.29 -4.56 7.42
N PHE A 6 -23.98 -4.74 6.14
CA PHE A 6 -22.66 -5.21 5.74
C PHE A 6 -21.67 -4.28 6.44
N ALA A 7 -20.89 -4.82 7.38
CA ALA A 7 -19.72 -4.11 7.86
C ALA A 7 -18.94 -3.76 6.58
N VAL A 8 -18.72 -2.47 6.35
CA VAL A 8 -17.89 -2.03 5.23
C VAL A 8 -16.52 -2.60 5.52
N GLU A 9 -16.21 -3.73 4.90
CA GLU A 9 -14.87 -4.30 4.98
C GLU A 9 -13.95 -3.29 4.34
N GLU A 10 -12.93 -2.84 5.07
CA GLU A 10 -11.95 -1.93 4.52
C GLU A 10 -11.17 -2.67 3.42
N THR A 11 -11.55 -2.44 2.17
CA THR A 11 -10.95 -3.06 1.00
C THR A 11 -9.64 -2.38 0.56
N THR A 12 -9.21 -1.35 1.30
CA THR A 12 -7.96 -0.63 1.04
C THR A 12 -6.88 -1.06 2.02
N PRO A 13 -5.60 -1.04 1.64
CA PRO A 13 -4.51 -1.45 2.52
C PRO A 13 -4.15 -0.38 3.57
N GLN A 14 -5.04 0.57 3.86
CA GLN A 14 -4.83 1.64 4.85
C GLN A 14 -4.39 1.10 6.22
N ASN A 15 -5.08 0.05 6.69
CA ASN A 15 -4.81 -0.59 7.97
C ASN A 15 -4.05 -1.92 7.86
N MET A 16 -3.67 -2.33 6.64
CA MET A 16 -2.81 -3.48 6.41
C MET A 16 -1.46 -3.24 7.08
N THR A 17 -0.99 -4.24 7.82
CA THR A 17 0.32 -4.24 8.45
C THR A 17 1.41 -4.63 7.45
N CYS A 18 2.64 -4.23 7.75
CA CYS A 18 3.81 -4.65 6.99
C CYS A 18 3.97 -6.17 6.96
N GLN A 19 3.59 -6.88 8.03
CA GLN A 19 3.58 -8.33 8.05
C GLN A 19 2.60 -8.90 7.01
N GLU A 20 1.35 -8.40 6.98
CA GLU A 20 0.35 -8.83 5.98
C GLU A 20 0.80 -8.51 4.55
N PHE A 21 1.53 -7.41 4.35
CA PHE A 21 2.11 -7.08 3.04
C PHE A 21 3.21 -8.05 2.62
N MET A 22 4.08 -8.47 3.54
CA MET A 22 5.14 -9.44 3.26
C MET A 22 4.59 -10.86 3.01
N ASP A 23 3.50 -11.22 3.70
CA ASP A 23 2.84 -12.54 3.57
C ASP A 23 1.89 -12.64 2.37
N MET A 24 1.60 -11.52 1.70
CA MET A 24 0.70 -11.46 0.56
C MET A 24 1.29 -12.14 -0.69
N ASN A 25 0.40 -12.59 -1.58
CA ASN A 25 0.78 -13.02 -2.93
C ASN A 25 1.65 -11.95 -3.61
N PRO A 26 2.87 -12.28 -4.09
CA PRO A 26 3.75 -11.31 -4.74
C PRO A 26 3.12 -10.54 -5.90
N LYS A 27 2.16 -11.15 -6.62
CA LYS A 27 1.43 -10.49 -7.72
C LYS A 27 0.54 -9.34 -7.26
N SER A 28 0.18 -9.32 -5.98
CA SER A 28 -0.65 -8.29 -5.35
C SER A 28 0.18 -7.20 -4.67
N MET A 29 1.50 -7.39 -4.52
CA MET A 29 2.37 -6.39 -3.88
C MET A 29 2.42 -5.08 -4.68
N THR A 30 2.59 -5.15 -6.00
CA THR A 30 2.66 -3.97 -6.88
C THR A 30 1.40 -3.10 -6.82
N PRO A 31 0.16 -3.62 -6.97
CA PRO A 31 -1.04 -2.78 -6.84
C PRO A 31 -1.24 -2.21 -5.44
N VAL A 32 -0.84 -2.92 -4.39
CA VAL A 32 -0.88 -2.40 -3.01
C VAL A 32 0.16 -1.29 -2.82
N ALA A 33 1.39 -1.48 -3.32
CA ALA A 33 2.44 -0.47 -3.28
C ALA A 33 2.05 0.78 -4.07
N PHE A 34 1.44 0.62 -5.24
CA PHE A 34 0.89 1.71 -6.04
C PHE A 34 -0.13 2.52 -5.23
N TRP A 35 -1.02 1.84 -4.51
CA TRP A 35 -1.96 2.53 -3.63
C TRP A 35 -1.22 3.33 -2.54
N VAL A 36 -0.23 2.74 -1.87
CA VAL A 36 0.51 3.42 -0.78
C VAL A 36 1.21 4.68 -1.30
N VAL A 37 1.86 4.60 -2.45
CA VAL A 37 2.58 5.75 -3.01
C VAL A 37 1.66 6.72 -3.74
N ASN A 38 0.48 6.35 -4.24
CA ASN A 38 -0.33 7.28 -5.05
C ASN A 38 -1.68 7.67 -4.40
N ARG A 39 -2.03 7.20 -3.19
CA ARG A 39 -3.37 7.43 -2.60
C ARG A 39 -3.85 8.88 -2.52
N ASN A 40 -2.94 9.85 -2.40
CA ASN A 40 -3.24 11.29 -2.25
C ASN A 40 -2.55 12.14 -3.33
N THR A 41 -2.19 11.52 -4.44
CA THR A 41 -1.50 12.20 -5.54
C THR A 41 -2.50 12.85 -6.50
N ASP A 42 -2.14 14.00 -7.08
CA ASP A 42 -2.84 14.53 -8.25
C ASP A 42 -2.41 13.79 -9.53
N PHE A 43 -3.27 12.87 -9.97
CA PHE A 43 -3.06 12.13 -11.22
C PHE A 43 -3.15 13.03 -12.46
N SER A 44 -3.89 14.15 -12.39
CA SER A 44 -4.10 15.04 -13.54
C SER A 44 -2.87 15.89 -13.84
N GLY A 45 -2.08 16.21 -12.80
CA GLY A 45 -0.84 16.97 -12.91
C GLY A 45 0.40 16.13 -13.24
N GLY A 46 0.26 14.79 -13.31
CA GLY A 46 1.38 13.87 -13.59
C GLY A 46 2.30 13.61 -12.40
N ASP A 47 1.93 14.01 -11.19
CA ASP A 47 2.73 13.85 -9.94
C ASP A 47 2.54 12.45 -9.29
N TYR A 48 2.41 11.42 -10.12
CA TYR A 48 2.25 10.03 -9.69
C TYR A 48 3.47 9.19 -10.01
N VAL A 49 3.73 8.21 -9.15
CA VAL A 49 4.76 7.20 -9.38
C VAL A 49 4.18 6.17 -10.35
N ASP A 50 4.80 6.02 -11.51
CA ASP A 50 4.30 5.11 -12.55
C ASP A 50 4.48 3.63 -12.15
N TRP A 51 3.76 2.74 -12.84
CA TRP A 51 3.76 1.31 -12.52
C TRP A 51 5.14 0.65 -12.59
N HIS A 52 5.99 1.06 -13.53
CA HIS A 52 7.33 0.50 -13.67
C HIS A 52 8.22 0.92 -12.50
N GLU A 53 8.14 2.19 -12.08
CA GLU A 53 8.84 2.67 -10.89
C GLU A 53 8.29 2.02 -9.61
N VAL A 54 6.97 1.82 -9.50
CA VAL A 54 6.39 1.10 -8.37
C VAL A 54 6.93 -0.32 -8.26
N GLU A 55 6.93 -1.06 -9.37
CA GLU A 55 7.40 -2.45 -9.41
C GLU A 55 8.89 -2.56 -9.10
N THR A 56 9.72 -1.70 -9.70
CA THR A 56 11.18 -1.83 -9.65
C THR A 56 11.84 -1.13 -8.46
N VAL A 57 11.20 -0.10 -7.88
CA VAL A 57 11.77 0.73 -6.81
C VAL A 57 10.90 0.68 -5.55
N SER A 58 9.60 0.95 -5.67
CA SER A 58 8.74 1.11 -4.49
C SER A 58 8.50 -0.21 -3.76
N VAL A 59 8.22 -1.31 -4.46
CA VAL A 59 8.00 -2.62 -3.85
C VAL A 59 9.23 -3.09 -3.07
N PRO A 60 10.46 -3.12 -3.62
CA PRO A 60 11.65 -3.48 -2.85
C PRO A 60 11.88 -2.59 -1.63
N LYS A 61 11.66 -1.28 -1.75
CA LYS A 61 11.81 -0.33 -0.64
C LYS A 61 10.75 -0.56 0.45
N MET A 62 9.50 -0.83 0.08
CA MET A 62 8.45 -1.20 1.02
C MET A 62 8.78 -2.49 1.75
N LEU A 63 9.25 -3.52 1.04
CA LEU A 63 9.73 -4.75 1.68
C LEU A 63 10.86 -4.46 2.65
N GLN A 64 11.83 -3.62 2.29
CA GLN A 64 12.93 -3.25 3.19
C GLN A 64 12.43 -2.56 4.47
N GLU A 65 11.51 -1.60 4.36
CA GLU A 65 10.93 -0.93 5.54
C GLU A 65 10.06 -1.89 6.37
N CYS A 66 9.31 -2.78 5.71
CA CYS A 66 8.48 -3.77 6.39
C CYS A 66 9.28 -4.82 7.15
N HIS A 67 10.47 -5.20 6.68
CA HIS A 67 11.37 -6.06 7.46
C HIS A 67 11.89 -5.37 8.73
N LYS A 68 12.02 -4.02 8.74
CA LYS A 68 12.47 -3.28 9.93
C LYS A 68 11.36 -3.15 10.98
N ASN A 69 10.12 -2.98 10.54
CA ASN A 69 8.96 -2.83 11.43
C ASN A 69 7.72 -3.56 10.89
N PRO A 70 7.58 -4.87 11.14
CA PRO A 70 6.45 -5.66 10.64
C PRO A 70 5.08 -5.20 11.16
N ALA A 71 5.04 -4.52 12.32
CA ALA A 71 3.82 -4.01 12.92
C ALA A 71 3.38 -2.63 12.37
N ALA A 72 4.20 -1.98 11.55
CA ALA A 72 3.85 -0.71 10.91
C ALA A 72 2.65 -0.89 9.97
N LYS A 73 1.80 0.14 9.88
CA LYS A 73 0.70 0.16 8.92
C LYS A 73 1.15 0.76 7.60
N LEU A 74 0.70 0.18 6.50
CA LEU A 74 1.02 0.63 5.14
C LEU A 74 0.55 2.06 4.88
N GLY A 75 -0.56 2.47 5.48
CA GLY A 75 -1.06 3.84 5.40
C GLY A 75 -0.09 4.91 5.94
N ASP A 76 0.87 4.52 6.78
CA ASP A 76 1.85 5.44 7.36
C ASP A 76 3.17 5.48 6.57
N LEU A 77 3.35 4.58 5.60
CA LEU A 77 4.61 4.43 4.85
C LEU A 77 4.73 5.38 3.66
N SER A 78 3.65 6.00 3.19
CA SER A 78 3.65 6.81 1.97
C SER A 78 4.75 7.89 1.94
N ALA A 79 4.99 8.58 3.06
CA ALA A 79 6.03 9.60 3.18
C ALA A 79 7.46 9.04 3.18
N VAL A 80 7.66 7.80 3.64
CA VAL A 80 8.98 7.14 3.68
C VAL A 80 9.35 6.58 2.30
N ILE A 81 8.36 6.06 1.58
CA ILE A 81 8.59 5.42 0.28
C ILE A 81 8.79 6.45 -0.83
N LYS A 82 8.02 7.56 -0.83
CA LYS A 82 8.17 8.65 -1.81
C LYS A 82 9.47 9.47 -1.71
N LYS A 83 10.19 9.37 -0.60
CA LYS A 83 11.37 10.21 -0.30
C LYS A 83 12.66 9.58 -0.81
#